data_AF-A0ABD6EDY8-F1
#
_entry.id   AF-A0ABD6EDY8-F1
#
_cell.length_a   1.000
_cell.length_b   1.000
_cell.length_c   1.000
_cell.angle_alpha   90.00
_cell.angle_beta   90.00
_cell.angle_gamma   90.00
#
_symmetry.space_group_name_H-M   'P 1'
#
loop_
_entity.id
_entity.type
_entity.pdbx_description
1 polymer ?
#
loop_
_entity_poly.entity_id
_entity_poly.type
_entity_poly.pdbx_seq_one_letter_code
_entity_poly.pdbx_strand_id
1 'polypeptide(L)'
;MGDTPLLFMLLLRMLLIPWCSTSSVPHFSELFHPRLPVLPPHCTKTAITRSTLSHAAGDLTARTVMMNLHIALGTTVCFRLENGSKEEPEPTSFLKDILPDRTLSNSWLHTLTLSQLEHHHPISQTYTFAIPEVRTSCICDCDPASSVCSARTHSFAMCSVKNNSKVGGYAVIFTLGKQRFY
;
A
#
# COMPACT_ATOMS: atom_id res chain seq x y z
N MET A 1 -5.10 19.67 55.48
CA MET A 1 -3.80 19.84 54.79
C MET A 1 -3.47 18.50 54.14
N GLY A 2 -3.47 18.42 52.80
CA GLY A 2 -3.03 17.20 52.11
C GLY A 2 -3.51 16.94 50.67
N ASP A 3 -4.44 17.71 50.09
CA ASP A 3 -4.99 17.43 48.74
C ASP A 3 -4.25 18.14 47.58
N THR A 4 -3.02 18.57 47.81
CA THR A 4 -2.17 19.21 46.79
C THR A 4 -1.39 18.28 45.83
N PRO A 5 -1.15 16.98 46.08
CA PRO A 5 -0.31 16.19 45.18
C PRO A 5 -1.05 15.68 43.93
N LEU A 6 -2.39 15.56 43.99
CA LEU A 6 -3.20 15.04 42.88
C LEU A 6 -3.36 16.04 41.73
N LEU A 7 -3.51 17.32 42.07
CA LEU A 7 -3.72 18.39 41.09
C LEU A 7 -2.42 18.73 40.34
N PHE A 8 -1.28 18.63 41.01
CA PHE A 8 0.04 18.81 40.39
C PHE A 8 0.37 17.68 39.41
N MET A 9 0.06 16.42 39.76
CA MET A 9 0.25 15.28 38.87
C MET A 9 -0.67 15.31 37.64
N LEU A 10 -1.90 15.82 37.79
CA LEU A 10 -2.82 16.02 36.67
C LEU A 10 -2.36 17.12 35.71
N LEU A 11 -1.85 18.23 36.24
CA LEU A 11 -1.27 19.30 35.41
C LEU A 11 0.00 18.83 34.67
N LEU A 12 0.84 18.02 35.32
CA LEU A 12 2.04 17.47 34.68
C LEU A 12 1.70 16.47 33.56
N ARG A 13 0.62 15.69 33.72
CA ARG A 13 0.11 14.81 32.64
C ARG A 13 -0.52 15.59 31.49
N MET A 14 -1.20 16.70 31.76
CA MET A 14 -1.82 17.52 30.69
C MET A 14 -0.79 18.33 29.88
N LEU A 15 0.37 18.68 30.45
CA LEU A 15 1.44 19.37 29.72
C LEU A 15 2.28 18.45 28.80
N LEU A 16 2.26 17.13 29.01
CA LEU A 16 3.06 16.16 28.24
C LEU A 16 2.31 15.51 27.06
N ILE A 17 1.05 15.89 26.81
CA ILE A 17 0.20 15.32 25.74
C ILE A 17 -0.16 16.36 24.66
N PRO A 18 0.82 17.03 24.01
CA PRO A 18 0.58 17.49 22.64
C PRO A 18 1.45 16.80 21.58
N TRP A 19 2.34 15.87 21.93
CA TRP A 19 3.36 15.39 20.97
C TRP A 19 3.23 13.97 20.38
N CYS A 20 2.13 13.24 20.60
CA CYS A 20 2.01 11.88 20.05
C CYS A 20 0.78 11.59 19.17
N SER A 21 0.02 12.59 18.75
CA SER A 21 -1.19 12.35 17.94
C SER A 21 -1.17 13.13 16.64
N THR A 22 -0.21 12.80 15.76
CA THR A 22 -0.25 12.95 14.29
C THR A 22 1.11 12.57 13.69
N SER A 23 1.57 11.34 13.93
CA SER A 23 2.47 10.73 12.94
C SER A 23 1.60 10.15 11.83
N SER A 24 1.03 11.02 10.98
CA SER A 24 0.88 10.60 9.60
C SER A 24 2.28 10.20 9.15
N VAL A 25 2.45 8.95 8.76
CA VAL A 25 3.66 8.48 8.09
C VAL A 25 3.96 9.51 7.01
N PRO A 26 5.07 10.27 7.08
CA PRO A 26 5.40 11.18 6.00
C PRO A 26 5.68 10.29 4.81
N HIS A 27 4.75 10.32 3.85
CA HIS A 27 4.92 9.72 2.54
C HIS A 27 6.20 10.34 1.97
N PHE A 28 7.29 9.57 2.00
CA PHE A 28 8.66 10.03 1.75
C PHE A 28 8.93 10.35 0.26
N SER A 29 7.87 10.67 -0.48
CA SER A 29 7.87 10.86 -1.92
C SER A 29 8.04 12.34 -2.32
N GLU A 30 7.93 13.30 -1.40
CA GLU A 30 7.96 14.74 -1.74
C GLU A 30 9.29 15.47 -1.44
N LEU A 31 10.22 14.90 -0.68
CA LEU A 31 11.47 15.60 -0.33
C LEU A 31 12.59 15.50 -1.38
N PHE A 32 12.39 14.67 -2.41
CA PHE A 32 13.31 14.58 -3.54
C PHE A 32 12.52 14.65 -4.84
N HIS A 33 12.23 15.86 -5.31
CA HIS A 33 12.31 16.23 -6.73
C HIS A 33 12.22 17.77 -6.84
N PRO A 34 13.15 18.48 -7.54
CA PRO A 34 14.52 18.06 -7.82
C PRO A 34 15.56 19.22 -7.86
N ARG A 35 16.84 18.91 -7.56
CA ARG A 35 18.03 19.66 -8.05
C ARG A 35 18.47 19.21 -9.46
N LEU A 36 17.61 18.47 -10.15
CA LEU A 36 17.79 18.02 -11.52
C LEU A 36 16.84 18.83 -12.42
N PRO A 37 17.26 19.20 -13.63
CA PRO A 37 16.37 19.89 -14.56
C PRO A 37 15.15 19.00 -14.85
N VAL A 38 13.96 19.60 -14.79
CA VAL A 38 12.70 18.92 -15.16
C VAL A 38 12.77 18.60 -16.65
N LEU A 39 13.02 17.32 -16.97
CA LEU A 39 13.05 16.82 -18.34
C LEU A 39 11.70 16.15 -18.65
N PRO A 40 11.04 16.49 -19.78
CA PRO A 40 9.80 15.84 -20.14
C PRO A 40 10.03 14.35 -20.43
N PRO A 41 9.08 13.48 -20.04
CA PRO A 41 9.14 12.05 -20.33
C PRO A 41 9.03 11.77 -21.84
N HIS A 42 9.42 10.56 -22.25
CA HIS A 42 9.32 10.11 -23.63
C HIS A 42 7.84 10.02 -24.08
N CYS A 43 7.49 10.76 -25.13
CA CYS A 43 6.14 10.75 -25.71
C CYS A 43 5.92 9.50 -26.57
N THR A 44 5.05 8.60 -26.10
CA THR A 44 4.68 7.37 -26.81
C THR A 44 3.76 7.70 -27.99
N LYS A 45 4.01 7.08 -29.14
CA LYS A 45 3.12 7.16 -30.31
C LYS A 45 1.83 6.39 -30.04
N THR A 46 0.70 7.09 -29.96
CA THR A 46 -0.63 6.50 -29.73
C THR A 46 -1.61 6.92 -30.82
N ALA A 47 -2.51 6.01 -31.22
CA ALA A 47 -3.62 6.37 -32.09
C ALA A 47 -4.65 7.21 -31.33
N ILE A 48 -5.20 8.24 -31.97
CA ILE A 48 -6.21 9.14 -31.39
C ILE A 48 -7.50 8.98 -32.18
N THR A 49 -8.58 8.66 -31.48
CA THR A 49 -9.92 8.55 -32.06
C THR A 49 -10.76 9.77 -31.67
N ARG A 50 -11.12 10.58 -32.65
CA ARG A 50 -11.99 11.76 -32.46
C ARG A 50 -13.45 11.32 -32.34
N SER A 51 -14.14 11.72 -31.28
CA SER A 51 -15.58 11.56 -31.12
C SER A 51 -16.27 12.89 -30.82
N THR A 52 -17.59 12.93 -30.92
CA THR A 52 -18.41 14.11 -30.60
C THR A 52 -19.39 13.74 -29.49
N LEU A 53 -19.49 14.59 -28.46
CA LEU A 53 -20.43 14.38 -27.36
C LEU A 53 -21.86 14.77 -27.79
N SER A 54 -22.85 14.01 -27.30
CA SER A 54 -24.28 14.27 -27.56
C SER A 54 -24.75 15.56 -26.89
N HIS A 55 -25.44 16.42 -27.64
CA HIS A 55 -25.97 17.68 -27.14
C HIS A 55 -27.42 17.53 -26.68
N ALA A 56 -27.77 18.15 -25.56
CA ALA A 56 -29.16 18.27 -25.12
C ALA A 56 -29.90 19.32 -25.96
N ALA A 57 -31.22 19.16 -26.13
CA ALA A 57 -32.01 20.11 -26.90
C ALA A 57 -32.02 21.49 -26.22
N GLY A 58 -31.51 22.51 -26.91
CA GLY A 58 -31.46 23.91 -26.44
C GLY A 58 -30.05 24.49 -26.29
N ASP A 59 -29.00 23.69 -26.46
CA ASP A 59 -27.62 24.19 -26.44
C ASP A 59 -27.21 24.67 -27.84
N LEU A 60 -26.97 25.98 -27.99
CA LEU A 60 -26.50 26.63 -29.23
C LEU A 60 -24.96 26.64 -29.33
N THR A 61 -24.26 25.97 -28.42
CA THR A 61 -22.79 25.96 -28.40
C THR A 61 -22.19 24.95 -29.37
N ALA A 62 -20.97 25.25 -29.82
CA ALA A 62 -20.20 24.45 -30.77
C ALA A 62 -20.12 22.98 -30.33
N ARG A 63 -20.24 22.05 -31.30
CA ARG A 63 -20.16 20.61 -31.04
C ARG A 63 -18.90 20.26 -30.25
N THR A 64 -19.05 19.86 -28.98
CA THR A 64 -17.94 19.38 -28.15
C THR A 64 -17.27 18.16 -28.76
N VAL A 65 -15.98 18.28 -29.05
CA VAL A 65 -15.13 17.22 -29.59
C VAL A 65 -14.36 16.56 -28.45
N MET A 66 -14.36 15.23 -28.42
CA MET A 66 -13.59 14.41 -27.49
C MET A 66 -12.48 13.66 -28.23
N MET A 67 -11.33 13.50 -27.57
CA MET A 67 -10.21 12.69 -28.07
C MET A 67 -10.07 11.46 -27.19
N ASN A 68 -10.28 10.28 -27.77
CA ASN A 68 -10.12 9.00 -27.08
C ASN A 68 -8.79 8.37 -27.46
N LEU A 69 -8.12 7.78 -26.49
CA LEU A 69 -6.82 7.15 -26.66
C LEU A 69 -6.67 5.98 -25.68
N HIS A 70 -5.80 5.04 -26.00
CA HIS A 70 -5.43 3.92 -25.13
C HIS A 70 -4.01 4.15 -24.59
N ILE A 71 -3.85 4.10 -23.26
CA ILE A 71 -2.56 4.25 -22.58
C ILE A 71 -2.17 2.91 -21.97
N ALA A 72 -0.94 2.47 -22.23
CA ALA A 72 -0.37 1.28 -21.62
C ALA A 72 0.39 1.63 -20.32
N LEU A 73 0.50 0.66 -19.40
CA LEU A 73 1.22 0.85 -18.15
C LEU A 73 2.69 1.25 -18.43
N GLY A 74 3.17 2.29 -17.74
CA GLY A 74 4.52 2.84 -17.90
C GLY A 74 4.69 3.75 -19.12
N THR A 75 3.64 4.03 -19.90
CA THR A 75 3.72 4.90 -21.07
C THR A 75 3.24 6.32 -20.78
N THR A 76 3.74 7.27 -21.58
CA THR A 76 3.38 8.70 -21.48
C THR A 76 2.80 9.18 -22.79
N VAL A 77 1.63 9.82 -22.74
CA VAL A 77 1.04 10.54 -23.87
C VAL A 77 1.27 12.03 -23.70
N CYS A 78 1.64 12.71 -24.78
CA CYS A 78 1.91 14.14 -24.80
C CYS A 78 0.96 14.85 -25.77
N PHE A 79 0.44 16.01 -25.37
CA PHE A 79 -0.43 16.83 -26.23
C PHE A 79 -0.27 18.33 -25.93
N ARG A 80 -0.62 19.17 -26.91
CA ARG A 80 -0.65 20.62 -26.79
C ARG A 80 -2.04 21.11 -27.11
N LEU A 81 -2.50 22.15 -26.40
CA LEU A 81 -3.75 22.84 -26.73
C LEU A 81 -3.43 24.12 -27.47
N GLU A 82 -4.02 24.28 -28.65
CA GLU A 82 -3.97 25.53 -29.41
C GLU A 82 -5.13 26.42 -28.98
N ASN A 83 -4.85 27.66 -28.57
CA ASN A 83 -5.89 28.64 -28.29
C ASN A 83 -6.37 29.22 -29.61
N GLY A 84 -7.62 28.94 -30.01
CA GLY A 84 -8.21 29.35 -31.29
C GLY A 84 -8.54 30.84 -31.42
N SER A 85 -7.79 31.74 -30.77
CA SER A 85 -8.12 33.17 -30.72
C SER A 85 -7.60 33.98 -31.91
N LYS A 86 -7.52 33.40 -33.11
CA LYS A 86 -7.20 34.15 -34.34
C LYS A 86 -8.16 33.76 -35.46
N GLU A 87 -9.26 34.49 -35.54
CA GLU A 87 -9.89 34.77 -36.83
C GLU A 87 -8.91 35.67 -37.61
N GLU A 88 -8.04 35.09 -38.42
CA GLU A 88 -7.43 35.81 -39.54
C GLU A 88 -7.46 34.90 -40.77
N PRO A 89 -7.69 35.49 -41.95
CA PRO A 89 -8.12 34.77 -43.15
C PRO A 89 -6.95 34.00 -43.76
N GLU A 90 -7.28 32.85 -44.35
CA GLU A 90 -6.48 32.09 -45.33
C GLU A 90 -5.27 32.86 -45.90
N PRO A 91 -4.03 32.54 -45.50
CA PRO A 91 -2.87 32.80 -46.31
C PRO A 91 -2.46 31.49 -46.98
N THR A 92 -2.62 31.47 -48.30
CA THR A 92 -2.10 30.46 -49.24
C THR A 92 -0.91 29.66 -48.68
N SER A 93 -1.10 28.35 -48.63
CA SER A 93 -0.30 27.28 -48.01
C SER A 93 1.15 27.10 -48.50
N PHE A 94 1.78 28.08 -49.14
CA PHE A 94 3.08 27.91 -49.82
C PHE A 94 4.26 28.70 -49.23
N LEU A 95 4.06 29.58 -48.24
CA LEU A 95 5.15 30.42 -47.70
C LEU A 95 5.49 30.20 -46.22
N LYS A 96 4.94 29.17 -45.57
CA LYS A 96 5.19 28.88 -44.14
C LYS A 96 6.55 28.22 -43.86
N ASP A 97 7.25 27.76 -44.90
CA ASP A 97 8.52 27.02 -44.77
C ASP A 97 9.80 27.88 -44.84
N ILE A 98 9.70 29.19 -45.14
CA ILE A 98 10.89 30.03 -45.42
C ILE A 98 11.13 31.10 -44.33
N LEU A 99 10.20 31.32 -43.41
CA LEU A 99 10.37 32.22 -42.27
C LEU A 99 10.24 31.42 -40.98
N PRO A 100 11.27 31.36 -40.10
CA PRO A 100 11.09 30.85 -38.76
C PRO A 100 10.32 31.92 -37.99
N ASP A 101 9.01 31.98 -38.19
CA ASP A 101 8.13 32.84 -37.41
C ASP A 101 8.14 32.31 -35.97
N ARG A 102 9.06 32.87 -35.18
CA ARG A 102 9.18 32.66 -33.74
C ARG A 102 8.07 33.39 -32.99
N THR A 103 6.86 33.40 -33.52
CA THR A 103 5.67 33.55 -32.68
C THR A 103 5.42 32.18 -32.04
N LEU A 104 6.23 31.89 -31.01
CA LEU A 104 6.03 30.78 -30.11
C LEU A 104 4.57 30.89 -29.62
N SER A 105 3.66 30.11 -30.21
CA SER A 105 2.35 29.92 -29.59
C SER A 105 2.66 29.40 -28.20
N ASN A 106 2.29 30.15 -27.16
CA ASN A 106 2.51 29.84 -25.75
C ASN A 106 1.69 28.61 -25.31
N SER A 107 1.72 27.54 -26.10
CA SER A 107 1.00 26.30 -25.87
C SER A 107 1.86 25.40 -24.97
N TRP A 108 1.37 25.18 -23.75
CA TRP A 108 2.02 24.29 -22.81
C TRP A 108 1.95 22.84 -23.31
N LEU A 109 3.02 22.07 -23.05
CA LEU A 109 3.05 20.63 -23.30
C LEU A 109 2.43 19.92 -22.11
N HIS A 110 1.29 19.28 -22.32
CA HIS A 110 0.65 18.43 -21.34
C HIS A 110 1.14 16.99 -21.50
N THR A 111 1.39 16.31 -20.39
CA THR A 111 1.84 14.92 -20.35
C THR A 111 0.98 14.12 -19.41
N LEU A 112 0.46 12.98 -19.88
CA LEU A 112 -0.34 12.04 -19.10
C LEU A 112 0.40 10.71 -19.02
N THR A 113 0.74 10.26 -17.81
CA THR A 113 1.52 9.04 -17.58
C THR A 113 0.71 8.03 -16.80
N LEU A 114 0.57 6.81 -17.31
CA LEU A 114 0.01 5.71 -16.51
C LEU A 114 1.13 5.06 -15.70
N SER A 115 1.35 5.55 -14.46
CA SER A 115 2.49 5.15 -13.63
C SER A 115 2.28 3.80 -12.93
N GLN A 116 1.09 3.53 -12.41
CA GLN A 116 0.80 2.39 -11.55
C GLN A 116 -0.56 1.78 -11.85
N LEU A 117 -0.66 0.47 -11.63
CA LEU A 117 -1.90 -0.31 -11.67
C LEU A 117 -1.95 -1.15 -10.39
N GLU A 118 -2.86 -0.81 -9.49
CA GLU A 118 -2.93 -1.41 -8.16
C GLU A 118 -4.23 -2.20 -7.97
N HIS A 119 -4.12 -3.38 -7.35
CA HIS A 119 -5.27 -4.15 -6.90
C HIS A 119 -5.42 -4.04 -5.40
N HIS A 120 -6.55 -3.48 -4.97
CA HIS A 120 -6.89 -3.36 -3.56
C HIS A 120 -7.60 -4.63 -3.11
N HIS A 121 -6.85 -5.52 -2.46
CA HIS A 121 -7.41 -6.75 -1.90
C HIS A 121 -7.97 -6.49 -0.50
N PRO A 122 -9.25 -6.81 -0.23
CA PRO A 122 -9.81 -6.68 1.10
C PRO A 122 -9.20 -7.71 2.05
N ILE A 123 -8.70 -7.26 3.20
CA ILE A 123 -8.18 -8.14 4.25
C ILE A 123 -9.38 -8.62 5.08
N SER A 124 -9.74 -9.89 4.95
CA SER A 124 -10.84 -10.49 5.72
C SER A 124 -10.39 -10.98 7.10
N GLN A 125 -9.12 -11.36 7.24
CA GLN A 125 -8.55 -11.93 8.47
C GLN A 125 -7.07 -11.57 8.61
N THR A 126 -6.61 -11.43 9.85
CA THR A 126 -5.19 -11.21 10.17
C THR A 126 -4.86 -11.95 11.46
N TYR A 127 -3.79 -12.75 11.45
CA TYR A 127 -3.28 -13.40 12.65
C TYR A 127 -1.75 -13.41 12.62
N THR A 128 -1.13 -13.33 13.79
CA THR A 128 0.33 -13.44 13.95
C THR A 128 0.65 -14.87 14.35
N PHE A 129 1.55 -15.51 13.61
CA PHE A 129 2.08 -16.82 13.96
C PHE A 129 3.60 -16.77 14.00
N ALA A 130 4.19 -17.72 14.71
CA ALA A 130 5.63 -17.91 14.78
C ALA A 130 5.96 -19.38 14.51
N ILE A 131 7.18 -19.64 14.06
CA ILE A 131 7.69 -21.00 13.87
C ILE A 131 8.23 -21.49 15.23
N PRO A 132 7.69 -22.57 15.83
CA PRO A 132 8.17 -23.06 17.10
C PRO A 132 9.43 -23.94 16.93
N GLU A 133 10.39 -23.80 17.85
CA GLU A 133 11.42 -24.82 18.07
C GLU A 133 10.82 -25.90 19.00
N VAL A 134 10.75 -27.15 18.54
CA VAL A 134 10.13 -28.25 19.28
C VAL A 134 11.21 -29.14 19.89
N ARG A 135 11.15 -29.35 21.20
CA ARG A 135 11.99 -30.30 21.94
C ARG A 135 11.12 -31.30 22.70
N THR A 136 11.51 -32.56 22.70
CA THR A 136 10.81 -33.63 23.42
C THR A 136 11.68 -34.19 24.54
N SER A 137 11.04 -34.52 25.67
CA SER A 137 11.69 -35.14 26.83
C SER A 137 10.73 -36.19 27.39
N CYS A 138 11.18 -37.44 27.44
CA CYS A 138 10.35 -38.58 27.84
C CYS A 138 10.86 -39.19 29.15
N ILE A 139 9.93 -39.68 29.97
CA ILE A 139 10.20 -40.54 31.11
C ILE A 139 9.50 -41.89 30.90
N CYS A 140 10.07 -42.97 31.41
CA CYS A 140 9.48 -44.29 31.34
C CYS A 140 9.35 -44.86 32.74
N ASP A 141 8.21 -45.51 32.99
CA ASP A 141 7.99 -46.30 34.21
C ASP A 141 7.55 -47.71 33.80
N CYS A 142 8.15 -48.71 34.43
CA CYS A 142 7.85 -50.11 34.16
C CYS A 142 6.63 -50.60 34.94
N ASP A 143 6.28 -49.95 36.06
CA ASP A 143 5.10 -50.28 36.82
C ASP A 143 3.87 -49.59 36.20
N PRO A 144 2.93 -50.32 35.59
CA PRO A 144 1.74 -49.72 34.99
C PRO A 144 0.81 -49.07 36.04
N ALA A 145 0.98 -49.37 37.33
CA ALA A 145 0.23 -48.76 38.43
C ALA A 145 0.92 -47.52 39.04
N SER A 146 2.08 -47.12 38.52
CA SER A 146 2.82 -45.97 39.04
C SER A 146 2.08 -44.65 38.88
N SER A 147 2.22 -43.78 39.88
CA SER A 147 1.70 -42.41 39.84
C SER A 147 2.58 -41.44 39.06
N VAL A 148 3.85 -41.80 38.81
CA VAL A 148 4.87 -40.94 38.18
C VAL A 148 4.55 -40.70 36.70
N CYS A 149 4.38 -41.78 35.93
CA CYS A 149 4.04 -41.74 34.50
C CYS A 149 2.59 -42.19 34.28
N SER A 150 1.63 -41.39 34.74
CA SER A 150 0.20 -41.73 34.71
C SER A 150 -0.59 -40.85 33.74
N ALA A 151 -1.73 -41.38 33.26
CA ALA A 151 -2.63 -40.63 32.38
C ALA A 151 -3.15 -39.34 33.04
N ARG A 152 -3.26 -39.34 34.37
CA ARG A 152 -3.67 -38.17 35.15
C ARG A 152 -2.70 -36.99 35.00
N THR A 153 -1.41 -37.25 34.84
CA THR A 153 -0.37 -36.22 34.77
C THR A 153 0.03 -35.88 33.32
N HIS A 154 -0.14 -36.80 32.37
CA HIS A 154 0.37 -36.64 31.00
C HIS A 154 -0.67 -36.72 29.88
N SER A 155 -1.97 -36.95 30.16
CA SER A 155 -3.01 -36.96 29.13
C SER A 155 -3.67 -35.59 28.99
N PHE A 156 -3.61 -34.99 27.80
CA PHE A 156 -4.21 -33.67 27.48
C PHE A 156 -3.81 -32.55 28.47
N ALA A 157 -2.61 -32.66 29.04
CA ALA A 157 -2.14 -31.78 30.10
C ALA A 157 -1.08 -30.80 29.59
N MET A 158 -1.10 -29.58 30.12
CA MET A 158 0.00 -28.64 29.96
C MET A 158 1.09 -28.95 30.97
N CYS A 159 2.35 -28.90 30.54
CA CYS A 159 3.48 -29.03 31.45
C CYS A 159 3.49 -27.84 32.42
N SER A 160 3.81 -28.10 33.70
CA SER A 160 3.95 -27.03 34.68
C SER A 160 5.09 -26.09 34.28
N VAL A 161 4.74 -24.85 33.92
CA VAL A 161 5.71 -23.85 33.49
C VAL A 161 6.44 -23.31 34.72
N LYS A 162 7.77 -23.45 34.76
CA LYS A 162 8.59 -22.72 35.74
C LYS A 162 8.51 -21.23 35.37
N ASN A 163 8.25 -20.35 36.34
CA ASN A 163 7.80 -18.95 36.22
C ASN A 163 8.67 -17.95 35.41
N ASN A 164 9.50 -18.37 34.43
CA ASN A 164 10.33 -17.45 33.67
C ASN A 164 10.74 -17.86 32.24
N SER A 165 9.97 -18.69 31.54
CA SER A 165 10.31 -19.09 30.16
C SER A 165 9.16 -18.90 29.17
N LYS A 166 9.47 -18.34 27.98
CA LYS A 166 8.61 -18.30 26.77
C LYS A 166 8.35 -19.71 26.17
N VAL A 167 8.41 -20.74 27.00
CA VAL A 167 8.38 -22.15 26.62
C VAL A 167 7.09 -22.73 27.17
N GLY A 168 6.12 -22.94 26.28
CA GLY A 168 4.95 -23.77 26.57
C GLY A 168 5.28 -25.23 26.29
N GLY A 169 4.74 -26.14 27.09
CA GLY A 169 4.91 -27.58 26.89
C GLY A 169 3.58 -28.30 27.02
N TYR A 170 3.42 -29.35 26.22
CA TYR A 170 2.29 -30.27 26.30
C TYR A 170 2.81 -31.64 26.69
N ALA A 171 2.12 -32.30 27.61
CA ALA A 171 2.41 -33.66 28.02
C ALA A 171 1.54 -34.64 27.21
N VAL A 172 2.12 -35.79 26.87
CA VAL A 172 1.48 -36.89 26.16
C VAL A 172 1.88 -38.20 26.82
N ILE A 173 0.96 -39.16 26.92
CA ILE A 173 1.22 -40.50 27.47
C ILE A 173 1.17 -41.58 26.38
N PHE A 174 2.07 -42.54 26.49
CA PHE A 174 2.11 -43.73 25.64
C PHE A 174 2.18 -44.98 26.52
N THR A 175 1.41 -46.01 26.18
CA THR A 175 1.53 -47.34 26.78
C THR A 175 2.29 -48.26 25.84
N LEU A 176 3.44 -48.76 26.28
CA LEU A 176 4.25 -49.67 25.48
C LEU A 176 3.84 -51.12 25.81
N GLY A 177 3.21 -51.79 24.84
CA GLY A 177 2.93 -53.22 24.94
C GLY A 177 4.19 -54.04 24.68
N LYS A 178 4.46 -55.06 25.49
CA LYS A 178 5.53 -56.03 25.24
C LYS A 178 5.10 -56.93 24.08
N GLN A 179 5.64 -56.73 22.87
CA GLN A 179 5.55 -57.73 21.82
C GLN A 179 6.37 -58.96 22.25
N ARG A 180 5.70 -60.06 22.58
CA ARG A 180 6.36 -61.37 22.67
C ARG A 180 6.69 -61.80 21.24
N PHE A 181 7.97 -61.74 20.87
CA PHE A 181 8.47 -62.55 19.76
C PHE A 181 8.56 -63.98 20.29
N TYR A 182 7.70 -64.86 19.76
CA TYR A 182 7.76 -66.30 19.97
C TYR A 182 8.84 -66.91 19.08
#